data_AF-U5MTA0-F1
#
_entry.id   AF-U5MTA0-F1
#
_cell.length_a   1.000
_cell.length_b   1.000
_cell.length_c   1.000
_cell.angle_alpha   90.00
_cell.angle_beta   90.00
_cell.angle_gamma   90.00
#
_symmetry.space_group_name_H-M   'P 1'
#
loop_
_entity.id
_entity.type
_entity.pdbx_description
1 polymer ?
#
loop_
_entity_poly.entity_id
_entity_poly.type
_entity_poly.pdbx_seq_one_letter_code
_entity_poly.pdbx_strand_id
1 'polypeptide(L)' 'MKHGKKLTVEMKKFLRSKGYEVGCYLFVKNTSDVLVILNKETGQTEEVRR' A
#
# COMPACT_ATOMS: atom_id res chain seq x y z
N MET A 1 -9.66 -14.31 3.24
CA MET A 1 -8.59 -13.38 3.67
C MET A 1 -8.28 -12.44 2.50
N LYS A 2 -8.31 -11.11 2.68
CA LYS A 2 -7.89 -10.19 1.59
C LYS A 2 -6.40 -10.45 1.30
N HIS A 3 -6.07 -11.03 0.15
CA HIS A 3 -4.70 -11.45 -0.19
C HIS A 3 -3.81 -10.23 -0.50
N GLY A 4 -3.31 -9.57 0.54
CA GLY A 4 -2.29 -8.55 0.40
C GLY A 4 -0.98 -9.13 -0.15
N LYS A 5 -0.36 -8.44 -1.12
CA LYS A 5 0.93 -8.78 -1.71
C LYS A 5 2.02 -7.82 -1.20
N LYS A 6 3.28 -8.28 -1.21
CA LYS A 6 4.42 -7.46 -0.79
C LYS A 6 4.59 -6.25 -1.71
N LEU A 7 4.76 -5.06 -1.14
CA LEU A 7 5.05 -3.83 -1.90
C LEU A 7 6.34 -3.97 -2.72
N THR A 8 6.31 -3.51 -3.99
CA THR A 8 7.50 -3.38 -4.83
C THR A 8 8.39 -2.22 -4.35
N VAL A 9 9.61 -2.13 -4.87
CA VAL A 9 10.53 -1.01 -4.55
C VAL A 9 9.91 0.34 -4.93
N GLU A 10 9.27 0.44 -6.09
CA GLU A 10 8.61 1.66 -6.54
C GLU A 10 7.42 2.05 -5.67
N MET A 11 6.57 1.08 -5.29
CA MET A 11 5.45 1.34 -4.38
C MET A 11 5.95 1.82 -3.02
N LYS A 12 7.05 1.24 -2.51
CA LYS A 12 7.66 1.70 -1.26
C LYS A 12 8.16 3.14 -1.37
N LYS A 13 8.81 3.51 -2.47
CA LYS A 13 9.27 4.89 -2.71
C LYS A 13 8.09 5.87 -2.74
N PHE A 14 7.03 5.52 -3.47
CA PHE A 14 5.80 6.32 -3.55
C PHE A 14 5.10 6.50 -2.20
N LEU A 15 4.91 5.42 -1.44
CA LEU A 15 4.29 5.49 -0.12
C LEU A 15 5.13 6.31 0.87
N ARG A 16 6.46 6.17 0.82
CA ARG A 16 7.38 7.00 1.62
C ARG A 16 7.28 8.48 1.25
N SER A 17 7.14 8.83 -0.03
CA SER A 17 6.98 10.23 -0.44
C SER A 17 5.65 10.85 0.00
N LYS A 18 4.65 10.02 0.32
CA LYS A 18 3.38 10.43 0.93
C LYS A 18 3.39 10.37 2.47
N GLY A 19 4.51 9.99 3.09
CA GLY A 19 4.67 9.95 4.56
C GLY A 19 4.29 8.63 5.24
N TYR A 20 4.05 7.55 4.49
CA TYR A 20 3.68 6.26 5.09
C TYR A 20 4.90 5.46 5.58
N GLU A 21 4.71 4.78 6.70
CA GLU A 21 5.63 3.74 7.18
C GLU A 21 5.38 2.41 6.46
N VAL A 22 6.04 2.22 5.31
CA VAL A 22 5.85 1.07 4.40
C VAL A 22 6.02 -0.31 5.03
N GLY A 23 6.68 -0.41 6.19
CA GLY A 23 6.86 -1.67 6.93
C GLY A 23 5.54 -2.29 7.38
N CYS A 24 4.51 -1.48 7.60
CA CYS A 24 3.21 -1.91 8.14
C CYS A 24 2.20 -2.28 7.03
N TYR A 25 2.53 -2.10 5.75
CA TYR A 25 1.56 -2.21 4.65
C TYR A 25 1.86 -3.33 3.66
N LEU A 26 0.79 -3.91 3.12
CA LEU A 26 0.76 -4.74 1.91
C LEU A 26 -0.01 -3.99 0.82
N PHE A 27 0.19 -4.32 -0.46
CA PHE A 27 -0.70 -3.81 -1.52
C PHE A 27 -1.80 -4.82 -1.86
N VAL A 28 -2.98 -4.34 -2.20
CA VAL A 28 -4.13 -5.16 -2.60
C VAL A 28 -4.41 -4.99 -4.10
N LYS A 29 -4.39 -3.73 -4.57
CA LYS A 29 -4.66 -3.38 -5.97
C LYS A 29 -3.74 -2.25 -6.37
N ASN A 30 -3.20 -2.33 -7.58
CA ASN A 30 -2.36 -1.29 -8.15
C ASN A 30 -2.88 -0.94 -9.54
N THR A 31 -3.29 0.30 -9.73
CA THR A 31 -3.78 0.86 -11.00
C THR A 31 -2.99 2.12 -11.35
N SER A 32 -3.24 2.66 -12.54
CA SER A 32 -2.64 3.91 -13.01
C SER A 32 -2.97 5.11 -12.10
N ASP A 33 -4.14 5.08 -11.46
CA ASP A 33 -4.64 6.22 -10.66
C ASP A 33 -4.48 5.99 -9.15
N VAL A 34 -4.60 4.75 -8.70
CA VAL A 34 -4.72 4.41 -7.27
C VAL A 34 -3.86 3.19 -6.90
N LEU A 35 -3.19 3.30 -5.75
CA LEU A 35 -2.60 2.19 -5.03
C LEU A 35 -3.43 1.88 -3.78
N VAL A 36 -4.07 0.71 -3.74
CA VAL A 36 -4.82 0.24 -2.56
C VAL A 36 -3.88 -0.54 -1.66
N ILE A 37 -3.72 -0.10 -0.41
CA ILE A 37 -2.88 -0.72 0.60
C ILE A 37 -3.71 -1.34 1.72
N LEU A 38 -3.16 -2.36 2.39
CA LEU A 38 -3.72 -3.02 3.57
C LEU A 38 -2.74 -2.81 4.73
N ASN A 39 -3.20 -2.15 5.80
CA ASN A 39 -2.45 -2.08 7.04
C ASN A 39 -2.49 -3.46 7.72
N LYS A 40 -1.32 -4.04 8.00
CA LYS A 40 -1.20 -5.37 8.61
C LYS A 40 -1.62 -5.40 10.08
N GLU A 41 -1.56 -4.27 10.77
CA GLU A 41 -1.86 -4.15 12.20
C GLU A 41 -3.37 -3.96 12.40
N THR A 42 -3.99 -3.05 11.65
CA THR A 42 -5.41 -2.73 11.80
C THR A 42 -6.32 -3.57 10.90
N GLY A 43 -5.76 -4.22 9.87
CA GLY A 43 -6.54 -4.95 8.86
C GLY A 43 -7.35 -4.04 7.92
N GLN A 44 -7.19 -2.72 8.04
CA GLN A 44 -7.92 -1.75 7.24
C GLN A 44 -7.23 -1.51 5.89
N THR A 45 -8.05 -1.26 4.87
CA THR A 45 -7.58 -0.92 3.52
C THR A 45 -7.73 0.56 3.25
N GLU A 46 -6.75 1.15 2.57
CA GLU A 46 -6.72 2.57 2.22
C GLU A 46 -6.34 2.74 0.74
N GLU A 47 -6.88 3.78 0.11
CA GLU A 47 -6.58 4.15 -1.28
C GLU A 47 -5.64 5.35 -1.33
N VAL A 48 -4.44 5.16 -1.88
CA VAL A 48 -3.45 6.22 -2.05
C VAL A 48 -3.43 6.64 -3.52
N ARG A 49 -3.84 7.88 -3.81
CA ARG A 49 -3.84 8.45 -5.17
C ARG A 49 -2.44 8.79 -5.63
N ARG A 50 -2.09 8.35 -6.85
CA ARG A 50 -0.78 8.57 -7.47
C ARG A 50 -0.53 10.06 -7.73
#